data_AF-A0ABD7DPN2-F1
#
_entry.id   AF-A0ABD7DPN2-F1
#
_cell.length_a   1.000
_cell.length_b   1.000
_cell.length_c   1.000
_cell.angle_alpha   90.00
_cell.angle_beta   90.00
_cell.angle_gamma   90.00
#
_symmetry.space_group_name_H-M   'P 1'
#
loop_
_entity.id
_entity.type
_entity.pdbx_description
1 polymer ?
#
loop_
_entity_poly.entity_id
_entity_poly.type
_entity_poly.pdbx_seq_one_letter_code
_entity_poly.pdbx_strand_id
1 'polypeptide(L)' 'MTITRVKKGLIQQELADIVNFKRQTISLIESNKYNPSLKAYIHITKILDELL' A
#
# COMPACT_ATOMS: atom_id res chain seq x y z
N MET A 1 -6.59 2.13 -1.99
CA MET A 1 -5.28 2.13 -1.30
C MET A 1 -4.91 3.51 -0.76
N THR A 2 -4.63 4.53 -1.59
CA THR A 2 -4.15 5.86 -1.16
C THR A 2 -5.03 6.50 -0.07
N ILE A 3 -6.34 6.60 -0.32
CA ILE A 3 -7.28 7.19 0.64
C ILE A 3 -7.29 6.42 1.96
N THR A 4 -7.32 5.08 1.89
CA THR A 4 -7.30 4.21 3.07
C THR A 4 -6.02 4.39 3.88
N ARG A 5 -4.85 4.41 3.23
CA ARG A 5 -3.55 4.64 3.88
C ARG A 5 -3.53 5.99 4.60
N VAL A 6 -3.95 7.06 3.93
CA VAL A 6 -3.98 8.41 4.49
C VAL A 6 -4.95 8.51 5.67
N LYS A 7 -6.14 7.88 5.59
CA LYS A 7 -7.09 7.82 6.71
C LYS A 7 -6.51 7.13 7.96
N LYS A 8 -5.55 6.22 7.77
CA LYS A 8 -4.82 5.55 8.86
C LYS A 8 -3.59 6.32 9.35
N GLY A 9 -3.35 7.54 8.83
CA GLY A 9 -2.20 8.36 9.21
C GLY A 9 -0.84 7.84 8.73
N LEU A 10 -0.83 6.77 7.92
CA LEU A 10 0.40 6.13 7.48
C LEU A 10 1.06 6.91 6.36
N ILE A 11 2.38 7.12 6.43
CA ILE A 11 3.18 7.54 5.29
C ILE A 11 3.50 6.35 4.37
N GLN A 12 3.94 6.62 3.13
CA GLN A 12 4.23 5.56 2.16
C GLN A 12 5.32 4.59 2.63
N GLN A 13 6.30 5.07 3.39
CA GLN A 13 7.38 4.24 3.93
C GLN A 13 6.82 3.24 4.95
N GLU A 14 5.99 3.68 5.88
CA GLU A 14 5.37 2.81 6.89
C GLU A 14 4.51 1.72 6.24
N LEU A 15 3.69 2.06 5.24
CA LEU A 15 2.94 1.04 4.51
C LEU A 15 3.89 0.04 3.85
N ALA A 16 4.95 0.54 3.21
CA ALA A 16 5.93 -0.30 2.53
C ALA A 16 6.60 -1.28 3.50
N ASP A 17 6.96 -0.83 4.70
CA ASP A 17 7.56 -1.65 5.74
C ASP A 17 6.58 -2.73 6.23
N ILE A 18 5.30 -2.38 6.43
CA ILE A 18 4.26 -3.32 6.88
C ILE A 18 3.99 -4.40 5.82
N VAL A 19 3.87 -4.03 4.55
CA VAL A 19 3.55 -4.98 3.45
C VAL A 19 4.80 -5.63 2.86
N ASN A 20 5.98 -5.38 3.42
CA ASN A 20 7.28 -5.84 2.93
C ASN A 20 7.53 -5.52 1.44
N PHE A 21 7.21 -4.28 1.06
CA PHE A 21 7.51 -3.71 -0.26
C PHE A 21 8.53 -2.56 -0.11
N LYS A 22 9.12 -2.16 -1.23
CA LYS A 22 9.89 -0.90 -1.27
C LYS A 22 8.92 0.28 -1.31
N ARG A 23 9.26 1.40 -0.64
CA ARG A 23 8.52 2.66 -0.75
C ARG A 23 8.28 3.10 -2.20
N GLN A 24 9.27 2.89 -3.06
CA GLN A 24 9.16 3.20 -4.48
C GLN A 24 8.03 2.38 -5.14
N THR A 25 7.84 1.11 -4.76
CA THR A 25 6.74 0.29 -5.27
C THR A 25 5.40 0.87 -4.84
N ILE A 26 5.23 1.23 -3.57
CA ILE A 26 4.02 1.90 -3.07
C ILE A 26 3.77 3.20 -3.85
N SER A 27 4.80 4.03 -4.05
CA SER A 27 4.69 5.27 -4.80
C SER A 27 4.27 5.05 -6.27
N LEU A 28 4.77 4.00 -6.92
CA LEU A 28 4.40 3.67 -8.30
C LEU A 28 2.96 3.14 -8.41
N ILE A 29 2.52 2.34 -7.42
CA ILE A 29 1.13 1.88 -7.31
C ILE A 29 0.19 3.09 -7.13
N GLU A 30 0.49 3.99 -6.20
CA GLU A 30 -0.37 5.15 -5.91
C GLU A 30 -0.43 6.17 -7.05
N SER A 31 0.61 6.22 -7.89
CA SER A 31 0.67 7.08 -9.07
C SER A 31 0.15 6.41 -10.35
N ASN A 32 -0.42 5.20 -10.25
CA ASN A 32 -0.85 4.38 -11.40
C ASN A 32 0.25 4.11 -12.44
N LYS A 33 1.53 4.22 -12.05
CA LYS A 33 2.70 3.96 -12.90
C LYS A 33 3.16 2.50 -12.85
N TYR A 34 2.63 1.74 -11.90
CA TYR A 34 2.84 0.31 -11.79
C TYR A 34 1.51 -0.36 -11.49
N ASN A 35 1.14 -1.34 -12.31
CA ASN A 35 -0.02 -2.18 -12.06
C ASN A 35 0.44 -3.40 -11.24
N PRO A 36 0.17 -3.45 -9.92
CA PRO A 36 0.54 -4.60 -9.12
C PRO A 36 -0.25 -5.83 -9.58
N SER A 37 0.29 -7.02 -9.31
CA SER A 37 -0.50 -8.24 -9.49
C SER A 37 -1.74 -8.20 -8.58
N LEU A 38 -2.82 -8.86 -8.99
CA LEU A 38 -4.03 -8.96 -8.17
C LEU A 38 -3.72 -9.49 -6.76
N LYS A 39 -2.78 -10.44 -6.65
CA LYS A 39 -2.29 -10.97 -5.38
C LYS A 39 -1.65 -9.88 -4.50
N ALA A 40 -0.78 -9.04 -5.06
CA ALA A 40 -0.15 -7.96 -4.33
C ALA A 40 -1.18 -6.90 -3.90
N TYR A 41 -2.12 -6.56 -4.78
CA TYR A 41 -3.19 -5.62 -4.47
C TYR A 41 -4.05 -6.11 -3.30
N ILE A 42 -4.51 -7.38 -3.36
CA ILE A 42 -5.31 -8.00 -2.29
C ILE A 42 -4.52 -8.06 -0.98
N HIS A 43 -3.23 -8.39 -1.02
CA HIS A 43 -2.39 -8.44 0.16
C HIS A 43 -2.31 -7.07 0.86
N ILE A 44 -2.04 -6.01 0.11
CA ILE A 44 -1.94 -4.65 0.64
C ILE A 44 -3.28 -4.18 1.21
N THR A 45 -4.39 -4.43 0.51
CA THR A 45 -5.72 -4.03 0.98
C THR A 45 -6.13 -4.76 2.24
N LYS A 46 -5.85 -6.06 2.34
CA LYS A 46 -6.15 -6.85 3.56
C LYS A 46 -5.40 -6.33 4.77
N ILE A 47 -4.09 -6.08 4.63
CA ILE A 47 -3.29 -5.50 5.71
C ILE A 47 -3.82 -4.14 6.12
N LEU A 48 -4.14 -3.28 5.14
CA LEU A 48 -4.73 -1.97 5.42
C LEU A 48 -6.08 -2.08 6.15
N ASP A 49 -6.91 -3.08 5.82
CA ASP A 49 -8.19 -3.31 6.51
C ASP A 49 -8.00 -3.91 7.91
N GLU A 50 -7.05 -4.83 8.10
CA GLU A 50 -6.75 -5.48 9.40
C GLU A 50 -6.12 -4.54 10.43
N LEU A 51 -5.49 -3.43 10.02
CA LEU A 51 -4.95 -2.37 10.89
C LEU A 51 -6.03 -1.54 11.60
N LEU A 52 -7.24 -2.09 11.79
CA LEU A 52 -8.41 -1.43 12.42
C LEU A 52 -8.25 -1.34 13.94
#